data_AF-A0A2V8MGF1-F1
#
_entry.id   AF-A0A2V8MGF1-F1
#
_cell.length_a   1.000
_cell.length_b   1.000
_cell.length_c   1.000
_cell.angle_alpha   90.00
_cell.angle_beta   90.00
_cell.angle_gamma   90.00
#
_symmetry.space_group_name_H-M   'P 1'
#
loop_
_entity.id
_entity.type
_entity.pdbx_description
1 polymer ?
#
loop_
_entity_poly.entity_id
_entity_poly.type
_entity_poly.pdbx_seq_one_letter_code
_entity_poly.pdbx_strand_id
1 'polypeptide(L)'
;PLKMTIAQTQMELDKAWKVSYSPLRIESAISSISDKPIDQRIMHLIVRLIFRGIYFPQMTRTAWLRVIVDNRRMIYKLAKEGFGKWRATRGRPSMVSPATN
;
A
#
# COMPACT_ATOMS: atom_id res chain seq x y z
N PRO A 1 -28.51 -17.87 -2.13
CA PRO A 1 -27.17 -18.10 -2.74
C PRO A 1 -27.32 -18.64 -4.17
N LEU A 2 -26.54 -18.13 -5.14
CA LEU A 2 -26.43 -18.80 -6.44
C LEU A 2 -25.90 -20.21 -6.18
N LYS A 3 -26.58 -21.24 -6.68
CA LYS A 3 -26.17 -22.65 -6.53
C LYS A 3 -24.93 -22.92 -7.40
N MET A 4 -23.77 -22.40 -7.00
CA MET A 4 -22.48 -22.66 -7.67
C MET A 4 -21.93 -24.02 -7.26
N THR A 5 -21.26 -24.68 -8.19
CA THR A 5 -20.42 -25.83 -7.87
C THR A 5 -19.16 -25.40 -7.11
N ILE A 6 -18.50 -26.34 -6.45
CA ILE A 6 -17.22 -26.10 -5.76
C ILE A 6 -16.19 -25.51 -6.73
N ALA A 7 -16.10 -26.06 -7.95
CA ALA A 7 -15.18 -25.58 -8.98
C ALA A 7 -15.49 -24.13 -9.40
N GLN A 8 -16.77 -23.79 -9.61
CA GLN A 8 -17.18 -22.41 -9.94
C GLN A 8 -16.83 -21.43 -8.82
N THR A 9 -17.01 -21.87 -7.57
CA THR A 9 -16.70 -21.06 -6.39
C THR A 9 -15.20 -20.77 -6.31
N GLN A 10 -14.35 -21.77 -6.57
CA GLN A 10 -12.90 -21.58 -6.60
C GLN A 10 -12.47 -20.60 -7.71
N MET A 11 -13.05 -20.72 -8.91
CA MET A 11 -12.73 -19.80 -10.01
C MET A 11 -13.09 -18.34 -9.69
N GLU A 12 -14.28 -18.11 -9.13
CA GLU A 12 -14.70 -16.76 -8.73
C GLU A 12 -13.85 -16.22 -7.57
N LEU A 13 -13.44 -17.07 -6.63
CA LEU A 13 -12.53 -16.69 -5.55
C LEU A 13 -11.17 -16.23 -6.10
N ASP A 14 -10.55 -17.02 -6.98
CA ASP A 14 -9.26 -16.69 -7.59
C ASP A 14 -9.34 -15.39 -8.38
N LYS A 15 -10.43 -15.19 -9.14
CA LYS A 15 -10.70 -13.97 -9.89
C LYS A 15 -10.86 -12.77 -8.94
N ALA A 16 -11.67 -12.91 -7.89
CA ALA A 16 -11.91 -11.86 -6.91
C ALA A 16 -10.61 -11.42 -6.22
N TRP A 17 -9.76 -12.37 -5.81
CA TRP A 17 -8.45 -12.06 -5.23
C TRP A 17 -7.53 -11.37 -6.24
N LYS A 18 -7.45 -11.84 -7.50
CA LYS A 18 -6.60 -11.21 -8.53
C LYS A 18 -7.00 -9.75 -8.76
N VAL A 19 -8.31 -9.49 -8.80
CA VAL A 19 -8.84 -8.13 -8.93
C VAL A 19 -8.49 -7.31 -7.69
N SER A 20 -8.77 -7.83 -6.49
CA SER A 20 -8.61 -7.11 -5.21
C SER A 20 -7.18 -6.65 -4.95
N TYR A 21 -6.19 -7.45 -5.37
CA TYR A 21 -4.76 -7.16 -5.23
C TYR A 21 -4.09 -6.68 -6.53
N SER A 22 -4.88 -6.29 -7.54
CA SER A 22 -4.35 -5.66 -8.74
C SER A 22 -3.73 -4.30 -8.42
N PRO A 23 -2.72 -3.84 -9.20
CA PRO A 23 -2.06 -2.55 -8.95
C PRO A 23 -3.06 -1.38 -8.90
N LEU A 24 -4.04 -1.39 -9.81
CA LEU A 24 -5.11 -0.37 -9.87
C LEU A 24 -5.97 -0.37 -8.61
N ARG A 25 -6.37 -1.54 -8.10
CA ARG A 25 -7.17 -1.63 -6.87
C ARG A 25 -6.38 -1.25 -5.63
N ILE A 26 -5.08 -1.58 -5.57
CA ILE A 26 -4.19 -1.11 -4.51
C ILE A 26 -4.11 0.41 -4.55
N GLU A 27 -3.88 1.02 -5.72
CA GLU A 27 -3.83 2.48 -5.87
C GLU A 27 -5.15 3.15 -5.45
N SER A 28 -6.28 2.61 -5.91
CA SER A 28 -7.61 3.10 -5.52
C SER A 28 -7.85 3.02 -4.02
N ALA A 29 -7.48 1.90 -3.38
CA ALA A 29 -7.65 1.71 -1.95
C ALA A 29 -6.77 2.64 -1.09
N ILE A 30 -5.54 2.91 -1.52
CA ILE A 30 -4.70 3.90 -0.82
C ILE A 30 -5.24 5.33 -1.05
N SER A 31 -5.77 5.59 -2.24
CA SER A 31 -6.36 6.91 -2.56
C SER A 31 -7.64 7.19 -1.77
N SER A 32 -8.46 6.16 -1.50
CA SER A 32 -9.69 6.32 -0.70
C SER A 32 -9.44 6.64 0.77
N ILE A 33 -8.24 6.39 1.27
CA ILE A 33 -7.80 6.76 2.63
C ILE A 33 -6.79 7.91 2.61
N SER A 34 -6.85 8.77 1.59
CA SER A 34 -5.89 9.86 1.41
C SER A 34 -5.94 10.91 2.52
N ASP A 35 -7.06 11.00 3.23
CA ASP A 35 -7.29 11.81 4.45
C ASP A 35 -6.47 11.31 5.66
N LYS A 36 -6.03 10.04 5.64
CA LYS A 36 -5.28 9.45 6.75
C LYS A 36 -3.82 9.90 6.79
N PRO A 37 -3.21 9.90 8.00
CA PRO A 37 -1.77 10.08 8.16
C PRO A 37 -0.94 9.16 7.26
N ILE A 38 0.22 9.65 6.82
CA ILE A 38 1.05 8.98 5.80
C ILE A 38 1.53 7.60 6.26
N ASP A 39 1.86 7.47 7.53
CA ASP A 39 2.25 6.23 8.21
C ASP A 39 1.15 5.16 8.08
N GLN A 40 -0.12 5.51 8.32
CA GLN A 40 -1.24 4.58 8.17
C GLN A 40 -1.42 4.10 6.73
N ARG A 41 -1.24 5.00 5.75
CA ARG A 41 -1.34 4.66 4.32
C ARG A 41 -0.18 3.79 3.86
N ILE A 42 1.03 4.05 4.36
CA ILE A 42 2.21 3.19 4.10
C ILE A 42 1.97 1.79 4.68
N MET A 43 1.46 1.69 5.92
CA MET A 43 1.14 0.40 6.51
C MET A 43 0.07 -0.35 5.69
N HIS A 44 -0.99 0.33 5.25
CA HIS A 44 -1.99 -0.27 4.37
C HIS A 44 -1.40 -0.76 3.04
N LEU A 45 -0.47 -0.01 2.45
CA LEU A 45 0.21 -0.43 1.23
C LEU A 45 1.04 -1.70 1.48
N ILE A 46 1.88 -1.72 2.52
CA ILE A 46 2.73 -2.87 2.86
C ILE A 46 1.87 -4.12 3.09
N VAL A 47 0.82 -4.00 3.90
CA VAL A 47 -0.10 -5.10 4.19
C VAL A 47 -0.71 -5.66 2.90
N ARG A 48 -1.18 -4.80 1.99
CA ARG A 48 -1.74 -5.24 0.69
C ARG A 48 -0.72 -5.97 -0.18
N LEU A 49 0.54 -5.54 -0.19
CA LEU A 49 1.60 -6.21 -0.95
C LEU A 49 1.98 -7.58 -0.35
N ILE A 50 2.02 -7.69 0.98
CA ILE A 50 2.27 -8.96 1.68
C ILE A 50 1.14 -9.95 1.41
N PHE A 51 -0.12 -9.54 1.58
CA PHE A 51 -1.27 -10.41 1.29
C PHE A 51 -1.30 -10.87 -0.16
N ARG A 52 -0.95 -9.99 -1.11
CA ARG A 52 -0.77 -10.39 -2.51
C ARG A 52 0.26 -11.52 -2.66
N GLY A 53 1.35 -11.50 -1.91
CA GLY A 53 2.37 -12.54 -1.92
C GLY A 53 1.92 -13.88 -1.30
N ILE A 54 1.03 -13.84 -0.31
CA ILE A 54 0.46 -15.03 0.33
C ILE A 54 -0.55 -15.73 -0.60
N TYR A 55 -1.44 -14.97 -1.25
CA TYR A 55 -2.47 -15.52 -2.14
C TYR A 55 -1.98 -15.83 -3.55
N PHE A 56 -0.97 -15.10 -4.03
CA PHE A 56 -0.28 -15.35 -5.29
C PHE A 56 1.19 -15.60 -4.96
N PRO A 57 1.59 -16.87 -4.74
CA PRO A 57 2.93 -17.21 -4.28
C PRO A 57 4.01 -16.55 -5.13
N GLN A 58 4.56 -15.43 -4.66
CA GLN A 58 5.67 -14.73 -5.30
C GLN A 58 6.96 -15.26 -4.69
N MET A 59 7.40 -16.41 -5.20
CA MET A 59 8.54 -17.15 -4.63
C MET A 59 9.90 -16.65 -5.13
N THR A 60 9.93 -15.75 -6.12
CA THR A 60 11.16 -15.24 -6.71
C THR A 60 11.36 -13.76 -6.45
N ARG A 61 12.62 -13.34 -6.32
CA ARG A 61 13.00 -11.92 -6.20
C ARG A 61 12.49 -11.10 -7.40
N THR A 62 12.47 -11.69 -8.59
CA THR A 62 11.96 -11.05 -9.81
C THR A 62 10.45 -10.81 -9.76
N ALA A 63 9.67 -11.71 -9.15
CA ALA A 63 8.25 -11.53 -8.96
C ALA A 63 7.94 -10.36 -8.01
N TRP A 64 8.69 -10.27 -6.90
CA TRP A 64 8.60 -9.12 -5.99
C TRP A 64 9.03 -7.81 -6.64
N LEU A 65 10.11 -7.83 -7.44
CA LEU A 65 10.54 -6.65 -8.19
C LEU A 65 9.45 -6.18 -9.15
N ARG A 66 8.81 -7.09 -9.88
CA ARG A 66 7.67 -6.77 -10.74
C ARG A 66 6.54 -6.13 -9.95
N VAL A 67 6.21 -6.62 -8.75
CA VAL A 67 5.18 -6.00 -7.90
C VAL A 67 5.54 -4.58 -7.49
N ILE A 68 6.79 -4.30 -7.14
CA ILE A 68 7.24 -2.94 -6.85
C ILE A 68 7.11 -2.04 -8.10
N VAL A 69 7.54 -2.54 -9.27
CA VAL A 69 7.45 -1.81 -10.55
C VAL A 69 6.00 -1.53 -10.96
N ASP A 70 5.10 -2.50 -10.78
CA ASP A 70 3.68 -2.35 -11.09
C ASP A 70 3.03 -1.27 -10.21
N ASN A 71 3.49 -1.12 -8.95
CA ASN A 71 2.98 -0.15 -7.98
C ASN A 71 3.85 1.13 -7.90
N ARG A 72 4.82 1.32 -8.80
CA ARG A 72 5.84 2.40 -8.75
C ARG A 72 5.26 3.80 -8.60
N ARG A 73 4.12 4.08 -9.23
CA ARG A 73 3.46 5.40 -9.20
C ARG A 73 2.97 5.73 -7.78
N MET A 74 2.28 4.78 -7.14
CA MET A 74 1.78 4.94 -5.78
C MET A 74 2.93 5.04 -4.78
N ILE A 75 3.93 4.16 -4.92
CA ILE A 75 5.14 4.17 -4.09
C ILE A 75 5.85 5.52 -4.20
N TYR A 76 6.06 6.02 -5.41
CA TYR A 76 6.69 7.32 -5.64
C TYR A 76 5.90 8.47 -5.01
N LYS A 77 4.57 8.47 -5.13
CA LYS A 77 3.70 9.50 -4.52
C LYS A 77 3.86 9.54 -2.99
N LEU A 78 3.81 8.38 -2.34
CA LEU A 78 4.00 8.28 -0.89
C LEU A 78 5.43 8.65 -0.48
N ALA A 79 6.44 8.21 -1.23
CA ALA A 79 7.84 8.54 -0.97
C ALA A 79 8.10 10.05 -1.05
N LYS A 80 7.57 10.72 -2.08
CA LYS A 80 7.66 12.18 -2.24
C LYS A 80 7.02 12.93 -1.07
N GLU A 81 5.84 12.49 -0.62
CA GLU A 81 5.18 13.10 0.54
C GLU A 81 5.96 12.87 1.84
N GLY A 82 6.46 11.65 2.07
CA GLY A 82 7.26 11.31 3.25
C GLY A 82 8.55 12.12 3.31
N PHE A 83 9.24 12.25 2.18
CA PHE A 83 10.44 13.09 2.08
C PHE A 83 10.14 14.58 2.31
N GLY A 84 8.99 15.06 1.82
CA GLY A 84 8.51 16.42 2.10
C GLY A 84 8.35 16.67 3.61
N LYS A 85 7.65 15.77 4.31
CA LYS A 85 7.45 15.85 5.77
C LYS A 85 8.77 15.78 6.54
N TRP A 86 9.65 14.85 6.18
CA TRP A 86 10.96 14.70 6.81
C TRP A 86 11.87 15.93 6.64
N ARG A 87 11.86 16.56 5.46
CA ARG A 87 12.59 17.83 5.26
C ARG A 87 12.01 18.96 6.10
N ALA A 88 10.68 19.05 6.20
CA ALA A 88 10.02 20.09 6.98
C ALA A 88 10.30 19.97 8.49
N THR A 89 10.42 18.75 9.03
CA THR A 89 10.77 18.55 10.44
C THR A 89 12.24 18.85 10.72
N ARG A 90 13.15 18.57 9.79
CA ARG A 90 14.59 18.91 9.92
C ARG A 90 14.91 20.39 9.72
N GLY A 91 14.09 21.10 8.94
CA GLY A 91 14.28 22.53 8.66
C GLY A 91 13.74 23.47 9.74
N ARG A 92 13.08 22.95 10.80
CA ARG A 92 12.57 23.77 11.90
C ARG A 92 13.63 23.76 13.02
N PRO A 93 14.36 24.89 13.25
CA PRO A 93 15.21 25.01 14.43
C PRO A 93 14.33 24.79 15.65
N SER A 94 14.81 24.01 16.62
CA SER A 94 14.16 23.89 17.92
C SER A 94 14.12 25.28 18.55
N MET A 95 12.98 25.97 18.47
CA MET A 95 12.70 27.07 19.38
C MET A 95 12.54 26.45 20.76
N VAL A 96 13.67 26.32 21.46
CA VAL A 96 13.71 26.11 22.90
C VAL A 96 13.03 27.32 23.49
N SER A 97 11.78 27.15 23.94
CA SER A 97 11.09 28.18 24.71
C SER A 97 11.86 28.32 26.03
N PRO A 98 12.45 29.49 26.34
CA PRO A 98 13.10 29.66 27.63
C PRO A 98 12.01 29.55 28.69
N ALA A 99 12.12 28.53 29.55
CA ALA A 99 11.27 28.39 30.71
C ALA A 99 11.29 29.72 31.47
N THR A 100 10.13 30.35 31.58
CA THR A 100 9.94 31.54 32.39
C THR A 100 9.37 31.09 33.73
N ASN A 101 10.10 31.45 34.78
CA ASN A 101 9.88 31.34 36.23
C ASN A 101 10.39 30.07 36.92
#